data_AF-A0A960KVW8-F1
#
_entry.id   AF-A0A960KVW8-F1
#
_cell.length_a   1.000
_cell.length_b   1.000
_cell.length_c   1.000
_cell.angle_alpha   90.00
_cell.angle_beta   90.00
_cell.angle_gamma   90.00
#
_symmetry.space_group_name_H-M   'P 1'
#
loop_
_entity.id
_entity.type
_entity.pdbx_description
1 polymer ?
#
loop_
_entity_poly.entity_id
_entity_poly.type
_entity_poly.pdbx_seq_one_letter_code
_entity_poly.pdbx_strand_id
1 'polypeptide(L)'
;MITINFLALSCLITGPIQIGIGLGALFEEAERIHPSLSLSPIHRFVPRHVDPKVVTQNPQLSSDPAFIEAIAHSGSQGNLSAVGIRAALYVLYRGEKDVGFYGLEAESLAEADHLESALRKIWAHNESLHRAQVHRAGLVVVVVWTDGIALEDWLSVNERVDQRLSGL
;
A
#
# COMPACT_ATOMS: atom_id res chain seq x y z
N MET A 1 -28.35 9.11 56.15
CA MET A 1 -27.14 8.51 55.54
C MET A 1 -27.43 8.30 54.08
N ILE A 2 -26.52 8.81 53.24
CA ILE A 2 -26.61 8.99 51.80
C ILE A 2 -26.34 7.66 51.09
N THR A 3 -27.11 7.32 50.05
CA THR A 3 -26.62 6.43 48.99
C THR A 3 -27.04 6.97 47.63
N ILE A 4 -26.06 6.96 46.73
CA ILE A 4 -25.88 7.82 45.57
C ILE A 4 -26.48 7.17 44.30
N ASN A 5 -27.16 7.99 43.50
CA ASN A 5 -27.52 7.72 42.11
C ASN A 5 -26.28 7.46 41.26
N PHE A 6 -26.28 6.41 40.42
CA PHE A 6 -25.41 6.34 39.25
C PHE A 6 -26.20 5.96 38.01
N LEU A 7 -26.38 6.95 37.13
CA LEU A 7 -26.76 6.77 35.74
C LEU A 7 -25.69 5.94 35.03
N ALA A 8 -26.07 4.82 34.43
CA ALA A 8 -25.26 4.17 33.41
C ALA A 8 -25.48 4.90 32.08
N LEU A 9 -24.63 5.89 31.82
CA LEU A 9 -24.51 6.55 30.52
C LEU A 9 -23.74 5.60 29.58
N SER A 10 -24.47 4.86 28.76
CA SER A 10 -23.88 4.06 27.68
C SER A 10 -23.30 4.98 26.62
N CYS A 11 -21.99 5.23 26.72
CA CYS A 11 -21.20 5.92 25.72
C CYS A 11 -20.88 4.91 24.61
N LEU A 12 -21.65 4.95 23.51
CA LEU A 12 -21.25 4.36 22.24
C LEU A 12 -20.06 5.18 21.73
N ILE A 13 -18.84 4.72 22.02
CA ILE A 13 -17.63 5.26 21.40
C ILE A 13 -17.58 4.65 20.00
N THR A 14 -18.18 5.33 19.03
CA THR A 14 -17.81 5.17 17.62
C THR A 14 -16.37 5.67 17.50
N GLY A 15 -15.42 4.76 17.67
CA GLY A 15 -14.00 5.05 17.41
C GLY A 15 -13.82 5.50 15.97
N PRO A 16 -12.84 6.38 15.68
CA PRO A 16 -12.52 6.74 14.31
C PRO A 16 -12.22 5.45 13.53
N ILE A 17 -12.82 5.31 12.35
CA ILE A 17 -12.48 4.24 11.40
C ILE A 17 -10.97 4.32 11.18
N GLN A 18 -10.23 3.36 11.75
CA GLN A 18 -8.78 3.28 11.58
C GLN A 18 -8.50 2.79 10.16
N ILE A 19 -8.46 3.73 9.23
CA ILE A 19 -8.12 3.48 7.82
C ILE A 19 -6.73 2.84 7.80
N GLY A 20 -6.60 1.71 7.11
CA GLY A 20 -5.28 1.30 6.65
C GLY A 20 -4.35 0.75 7.74
N ILE A 21 -4.80 0.19 8.87
CA ILE A 21 -3.90 -0.13 10.02
C ILE A 21 -2.60 -0.83 9.57
N GLY A 22 -2.70 -1.82 8.66
CA GLY A 22 -1.52 -2.50 8.15
C GLY A 22 -0.70 -1.61 7.20
N LEU A 23 -1.35 -0.99 6.20
CA LEU A 23 -0.68 -0.10 5.24
C LEU A 23 -0.11 1.18 5.88
N GLY A 24 -0.65 1.62 7.01
CA GLY A 24 -0.23 2.80 7.76
C GLY A 24 1.20 2.64 8.28
N ALA A 25 1.55 1.45 8.75
CA ALA A 25 2.92 1.15 9.16
C ALA A 25 3.92 1.31 8.01
N LEU A 26 3.55 0.86 6.79
CA LEU A 26 4.39 1.02 5.60
C LEU A 26 4.42 2.48 5.11
N PHE A 27 3.30 3.19 5.20
CA PHE A 27 3.20 4.62 4.87
C PHE A 27 4.15 5.46 5.74
N GLU A 28 4.21 5.22 7.05
CA GLU A 28 5.11 5.92 7.98
C GLU A 28 6.59 5.73 7.66
N GLU A 29 6.96 4.55 7.14
CA GLU A 29 8.33 4.22 6.76
C GLU A 29 8.66 4.58 5.31
N ALA A 30 7.67 5.00 4.52
CA ALA A 30 7.89 5.31 3.11
C ALA A 30 9.00 6.37 2.94
N GLU A 31 9.01 7.42 3.75
CA GLU A 31 10.08 8.44 3.70
C GLU A 31 11.49 7.90 4.00
N ARG A 32 11.60 6.71 4.59
CA ARG A 32 12.85 6.13 5.11
C ARG A 32 13.13 4.72 4.59
N ILE A 33 12.49 4.30 3.50
CA ILE A 33 12.62 2.91 3.04
C ILE A 33 14.05 2.56 2.60
N HIS A 34 14.76 3.49 1.96
CA HIS A 34 16.15 3.33 1.57
C HIS A 34 16.83 4.70 1.37
N PRO A 35 18.09 4.91 1.81
CA PRO A 35 18.76 6.21 1.73
C PRO A 35 19.04 6.70 0.30
N SER A 36 19.10 5.80 -0.70
CA SER A 36 19.25 6.21 -2.12
C SER A 36 17.95 6.67 -2.77
N LEU A 37 16.80 6.48 -2.10
CA LEU A 37 15.48 6.80 -2.62
C LEU A 37 14.95 8.11 -2.03
N SER A 38 14.33 8.92 -2.88
CA SER A 38 13.65 10.15 -2.49
C SER A 38 12.25 10.18 -3.08
N LEU A 39 11.27 10.62 -2.31
CA LEU A 39 9.88 10.68 -2.78
C LEU A 39 9.74 11.63 -3.98
N SER A 40 9.02 11.16 -5.01
CA SER A 40 8.75 11.96 -6.20
C SER A 40 7.61 12.95 -5.97
N PRO A 41 7.75 14.23 -6.37
CA PRO A 41 6.61 15.15 -6.40
C PRO A 41 5.54 14.73 -7.41
N ILE A 42 4.27 14.98 -7.10
CA ILE A 42 3.11 14.60 -7.91
C ILE A 42 3.04 15.31 -9.27
N HIS A 43 3.48 16.55 -9.36
CA HIS A 43 3.38 17.35 -10.59
C HIS A 43 4.30 16.86 -11.73
N ARG A 44 5.15 15.85 -11.50
CA ARG A 44 6.01 15.22 -12.52
C ARG A 44 5.57 13.80 -12.88
N PHE A 45 4.32 13.43 -12.62
CA PHE A 45 3.82 12.09 -12.91
C PHE A 45 4.01 11.71 -14.39
N VAL A 46 4.65 10.57 -14.61
CA VAL A 46 4.65 9.92 -15.91
C VAL A 46 3.30 9.21 -16.04
N PRO A 47 2.56 9.32 -17.17
CA PRO A 47 1.22 8.75 -17.36
C PRO A 47 1.11 7.23 -17.11
N ARG A 48 2.26 6.56 -16.97
CA ARG A 48 2.40 5.10 -16.85
C ARG A 48 2.03 4.53 -15.46
N HIS A 49 1.80 5.36 -14.43
CA HIS A 49 1.64 4.88 -13.06
C HIS A 49 0.21 4.96 -12.54
N VAL A 50 -0.33 6.17 -12.33
CA VAL A 50 -1.71 6.44 -11.87
C VAL A 50 -2.08 7.86 -12.31
N ASP A 51 -3.37 8.14 -12.56
CA ASP A 51 -3.85 9.48 -12.90
C ASP A 51 -3.57 10.47 -11.74
N PRO A 52 -2.87 11.61 -11.99
CA PRO A 52 -2.59 12.61 -10.96
C PRO A 52 -3.84 13.33 -10.43
N LYS A 53 -5.01 13.17 -11.07
CA LYS A 53 -6.29 13.62 -10.50
C LYS A 53 -6.73 12.77 -9.33
N VAL A 54 -6.25 11.52 -9.24
CA VAL A 54 -6.57 10.56 -8.19
C VAL A 54 -5.48 10.53 -7.11
N VAL A 55 -4.22 10.54 -7.52
CA VAL A 55 -3.07 10.63 -6.61
C VAL A 55 -2.62 12.09 -6.49
N THR A 56 -3.01 12.73 -5.39
CA THR A 56 -2.77 14.15 -5.12
C THR A 56 -1.60 14.40 -4.17
N GLN A 57 -1.13 13.36 -3.47
CA GLN A 57 0.03 13.40 -2.57
C GLN A 57 0.90 12.14 -2.72
N ASN A 58 2.16 12.20 -2.31
CA ASN A 58 3.07 11.06 -2.34
C ASN A 58 4.00 11.07 -1.11
N PRO A 59 3.97 10.03 -0.26
CA PRO A 59 3.07 8.87 -0.33
C PRO A 59 1.59 9.24 -0.14
N GLN A 60 0.66 8.39 -0.59
CA GLN A 60 -0.78 8.55 -0.34
C GLN A 60 -1.42 7.25 0.12
N LEU A 61 -2.00 7.27 1.32
CA LEU A 61 -2.87 6.24 1.86
C LEU A 61 -4.31 6.77 1.86
N SER A 62 -5.26 6.00 1.34
CA SER A 62 -6.67 6.41 1.30
C SER A 62 -7.63 5.22 1.27
N SER A 63 -8.83 5.44 1.81
CA SER A 63 -10.00 4.55 1.64
C SER A 63 -11.01 5.11 0.62
N ASP A 64 -10.65 6.16 -0.12
CA ASP A 64 -11.50 6.72 -1.17
C ASP A 64 -11.70 5.69 -2.30
N PRO A 65 -12.95 5.40 -2.72
CA PRO A 65 -13.21 4.37 -3.72
C PRO A 65 -12.53 4.62 -5.07
N ALA A 66 -12.43 5.87 -5.52
CA ALA A 66 -11.77 6.19 -6.78
C ALA A 66 -10.25 5.98 -6.68
N PHE A 67 -9.67 6.30 -5.52
CA PHE A 67 -8.28 5.99 -5.23
C PHE A 67 -8.01 4.48 -5.19
N ILE A 68 -8.84 3.72 -4.47
CA ILE A 68 -8.71 2.26 -4.38
C ILE A 68 -8.80 1.63 -5.77
N GLU A 69 -9.80 1.99 -6.56
CA GLU A 69 -9.97 1.49 -7.94
C GLU A 69 -8.74 1.81 -8.79
N ALA A 70 -8.23 3.04 -8.73
CA ALA A 70 -7.05 3.42 -9.51
C ALA A 70 -5.80 2.64 -9.10
N ILE A 71 -5.56 2.41 -7.81
CA ILE A 71 -4.40 1.65 -7.34
C ILE A 71 -4.55 0.16 -7.63
N ALA A 72 -5.73 -0.43 -7.44
CA ALA A 72 -6.00 -1.81 -7.80
C ALA A 72 -5.82 -2.03 -9.30
N HIS A 73 -6.37 -1.16 -10.13
CA HIS A 73 -6.24 -1.21 -11.58
C HIS A 73 -4.78 -1.06 -12.01
N SER A 74 -4.07 -0.03 -11.56
CA SER A 74 -2.65 0.18 -11.91
C SER A 74 -1.75 -0.93 -11.39
N GLY A 75 -1.90 -1.30 -10.11
CA GLY A 75 -1.12 -2.35 -9.46
C GLY A 75 -1.36 -3.74 -10.03
N SER A 76 -2.41 -3.93 -10.81
CA SER A 76 -2.74 -5.19 -11.50
C SER A 76 -2.61 -5.10 -13.02
N GLN A 77 -2.03 -4.01 -13.55
CA GLN A 77 -1.93 -3.77 -15.00
C GLN A 77 -3.29 -3.85 -15.71
N GLY A 78 -4.34 -3.40 -15.02
CA GLY A 78 -5.71 -3.27 -15.51
C GLY A 78 -6.63 -4.45 -15.23
N ASN A 79 -6.21 -5.43 -14.41
CA ASN A 79 -6.91 -6.71 -14.25
C ASN A 79 -7.76 -6.82 -12.97
N LEU A 80 -7.53 -5.98 -11.97
CA LEU A 80 -8.27 -5.96 -10.69
C LEU A 80 -9.10 -4.68 -10.57
N SER A 81 -10.26 -4.83 -9.93
CA SER A 81 -11.12 -3.74 -9.47
C SER A 81 -10.96 -3.51 -7.96
N ALA A 82 -11.68 -2.54 -7.42
CA ALA A 82 -11.71 -2.21 -5.99
C ALA A 82 -12.41 -3.24 -5.07
N VAL A 83 -12.97 -4.32 -5.63
CA VAL A 83 -13.78 -5.29 -4.85
C VAL A 83 -12.93 -5.96 -3.77
N GLY A 84 -13.45 -5.98 -2.54
CA GLY A 84 -12.78 -6.63 -1.40
C GLY A 84 -11.60 -5.83 -0.83
N ILE A 85 -11.40 -4.57 -1.24
CA ILE A 85 -10.30 -3.71 -0.81
C ILE A 85 -10.84 -2.55 0.03
N ARG A 86 -10.35 -2.40 1.26
CA ARG A 86 -10.80 -1.34 2.20
C ARG A 86 -9.96 -0.07 2.16
N ALA A 87 -8.68 -0.21 1.78
CA ALA A 87 -7.74 0.90 1.70
C ALA A 87 -6.63 0.57 0.70
N ALA A 88 -6.04 1.62 0.12
CA ALA A 88 -4.90 1.48 -0.77
C ALA A 88 -3.79 2.48 -0.41
N LEU A 89 -2.56 2.13 -0.77
CA LEU A 89 -1.35 2.93 -0.62
C LEU A 89 -0.67 3.07 -1.97
N TYR A 90 -0.30 4.29 -2.31
CA TYR A 90 0.60 4.59 -3.40
C TYR A 90 1.86 5.26 -2.88
N VAL A 91 3.02 4.78 -3.35
CA VAL A 91 4.29 5.45 -3.13
C VAL A 91 5.10 5.44 -4.42
N LEU A 92 5.78 6.55 -4.72
CA LEU A 92 6.73 6.65 -5.81
C LEU A 92 8.03 7.31 -5.35
N TYR A 93 9.14 6.63 -5.54
CA TYR A 93 10.47 7.17 -5.35
C TYR A 93 11.11 7.44 -6.70
N ARG A 94 11.90 8.51 -6.76
CA ARG A 94 12.64 8.90 -7.95
C ARG A 94 14.13 8.99 -7.66
N GLY A 95 14.90 8.29 -8.47
CA GLY A 95 16.34 8.44 -8.61
C GLY A 95 16.73 8.51 -10.09
N GLU A 96 17.84 7.87 -10.46
CA GLU A 96 18.13 7.58 -11.89
C GLU A 96 17.08 6.64 -12.49
N LYS A 97 16.51 5.78 -11.65
CA LYS A 97 15.41 4.85 -11.95
C LYS A 97 14.32 5.01 -10.90
N ASP A 98 13.10 4.70 -11.29
CA ASP A 98 11.93 4.80 -10.41
C ASP A 98 11.74 3.50 -9.62
N VAL A 99 11.18 3.65 -8.42
CA VAL A 99 10.70 2.56 -7.56
C VAL A 99 9.33 2.97 -7.07
N GLY A 100 8.34 2.07 -7.09
CA GLY A 100 7.02 2.40 -6.58
C GLY A 100 6.32 1.24 -5.91
N PHE A 101 5.37 1.60 -5.04
CA PHE A 101 4.57 0.68 -4.25
C PHE A 101 3.10 0.83 -4.61
N TYR A 102 2.44 -0.30 -4.88
CA TYR A 102 1.00 -0.41 -4.90
C TYR A 102 0.59 -1.31 -3.73
N GLY A 103 0.16 -0.70 -2.64
CA GLY A 103 -0.35 -1.41 -1.47
C GLY A 103 -1.86 -1.50 -1.50
N LEU A 104 -2.41 -2.68 -1.22
CA LEU A 104 -3.83 -2.95 -1.09
C LEU A 104 -4.07 -3.61 0.26
N GLU A 105 -5.06 -3.13 1.00
CA GLU A 105 -5.51 -3.76 2.23
C GLU A 105 -6.91 -4.33 2.02
N ALA A 106 -7.02 -5.64 2.18
CA ALA A 106 -8.26 -6.36 1.96
C ALA A 106 -9.26 -6.18 3.11
N GLU A 107 -10.54 -6.37 2.81
CA GLU A 107 -11.62 -6.41 3.81
C GLU A 107 -11.58 -7.70 4.65
N SER A 108 -11.04 -8.79 4.10
CA SER A 108 -10.95 -10.09 4.74
C SER A 108 -9.70 -10.86 4.32
N LEU A 109 -9.36 -11.92 5.05
CA LEU A 109 -8.24 -12.80 4.67
C LEU A 109 -8.48 -13.49 3.33
N ALA A 110 -9.72 -13.92 3.05
CA ALA A 110 -10.06 -14.55 1.79
C ALA A 110 -9.84 -13.61 0.59
N GLU A 111 -10.22 -12.33 0.74
CA GLU A 111 -9.96 -11.31 -0.28
C GLU A 111 -8.45 -11.04 -0.41
N ALA A 112 -7.72 -11.01 0.70
CA ALA A 112 -6.26 -10.85 0.66
C ALA A 112 -5.56 -12.00 -0.08
N ASP A 113 -6.00 -13.25 0.14
CA ASP A 113 -5.47 -14.44 -0.54
C ASP A 113 -5.78 -14.40 -2.04
N HIS A 114 -6.98 -13.94 -2.41
CA HIS A 114 -7.36 -13.75 -3.81
C HIS A 114 -6.50 -12.67 -4.49
N LEU A 115 -6.32 -11.52 -3.84
CA LEU A 115 -5.49 -10.42 -4.33
C LEU A 115 -4.03 -10.85 -4.51
N GLU A 116 -3.44 -11.53 -3.52
CA GLU A 116 -2.07 -12.02 -3.60
C GLU A 116 -1.89 -12.99 -4.77
N SER A 117 -2.76 -13.99 -4.88
CA SER A 117 -2.72 -14.99 -5.96
C SER A 117 -2.79 -14.32 -7.33
N ALA A 118 -3.73 -13.37 -7.50
CA ALA A 118 -3.88 -12.63 -8.74
C ALA A 118 -2.64 -11.78 -9.06
N LEU A 119 -2.14 -11.02 -8.09
CA LEU A 119 -0.98 -10.13 -8.28
C LEU A 119 0.29 -10.92 -8.56
N ARG A 120 0.56 -12.03 -7.86
CA ARG A 120 1.70 -12.89 -8.15
C ARG A 120 1.66 -13.42 -9.58
N LYS A 121 0.48 -13.84 -10.05
CA LYS A 121 0.32 -14.29 -11.43
C LYS A 121 0.57 -13.17 -12.45
N ILE A 122 0.05 -11.97 -12.20
CA ILE A 122 0.21 -10.80 -13.08
C ILE A 122 1.67 -10.36 -13.15
N TRP A 123 2.36 -10.33 -12.01
CA TRP A 123 3.73 -9.82 -11.91
C TRP A 123 4.81 -10.87 -12.12
N ALA A 124 4.48 -12.16 -12.21
CA ALA A 124 5.44 -13.28 -12.30
C ALA A 124 6.59 -13.04 -13.30
N HIS A 125 6.30 -12.50 -14.48
CA HIS A 125 7.34 -12.18 -15.46
C HIS A 125 8.32 -11.11 -14.95
N ASN A 126 7.80 -10.03 -14.36
CA ASN A 126 8.63 -8.96 -13.79
C ASN A 126 9.38 -9.42 -12.53
N GLU A 127 8.79 -10.29 -11.72
CA GLU A 127 9.48 -10.93 -10.58
C GLU A 127 10.70 -11.71 -11.06
N SER A 128 10.57 -12.49 -12.15
CA SER A 128 11.69 -13.25 -12.72
C SER A 128 12.84 -12.38 -13.24
N LEU A 129 12.60 -11.08 -13.44
CA LEU A 129 13.56 -10.10 -13.91
C LEU A 129 14.06 -9.16 -12.80
N HIS A 130 13.69 -9.41 -11.53
CA HIS A 130 13.95 -8.51 -10.40
C HIS A 130 13.44 -7.08 -10.63
N ARG A 131 12.25 -6.96 -11.23
CA ARG A 131 11.57 -5.69 -11.50
C ARG A 131 10.28 -5.51 -10.72
N ALA A 132 9.79 -6.57 -10.09
CA ALA A 132 8.67 -6.52 -9.19
C ALA A 132 8.82 -7.57 -8.09
N GLN A 133 8.13 -7.39 -6.98
CA GLN A 133 7.95 -8.40 -5.94
C GLN A 133 6.64 -8.16 -5.22
N VAL A 134 5.84 -9.22 -5.07
CA VAL A 134 4.61 -9.20 -4.29
C VAL A 134 4.89 -9.66 -2.85
N HIS A 135 4.52 -8.80 -1.90
CA HIS A 135 4.63 -8.98 -0.46
C HIS A 135 3.25 -9.17 0.18
N ARG A 136 3.20 -9.92 1.28
CA ARG A 136 1.97 -10.24 2.00
C ARG A 136 2.20 -10.33 3.52
N ALA A 137 1.38 -9.64 4.31
CA ALA A 137 1.22 -9.88 5.75
C ALA A 137 -0.23 -9.57 6.14
N GLY A 138 -0.94 -10.51 6.81
CA GLY A 138 -2.40 -10.51 7.13
C GLY A 138 -3.26 -9.36 6.57
N LEU A 139 -4.25 -9.52 5.69
CA LEU A 139 -4.95 -8.43 4.96
C LEU A 139 -4.14 -7.53 4.00
N VAL A 140 -2.87 -7.20 4.27
CA VAL A 140 -2.06 -6.33 3.39
C VAL A 140 -1.37 -7.12 2.29
N VAL A 141 -1.50 -6.65 1.04
CA VAL A 141 -0.73 -7.11 -0.13
C VAL A 141 -0.04 -5.90 -0.74
N VAL A 142 1.25 -5.99 -1.05
CA VAL A 142 2.02 -4.88 -1.65
C VAL A 142 2.78 -5.37 -2.87
N VAL A 143 2.60 -4.69 -4.00
CA VAL A 143 3.50 -4.82 -5.15
C VAL A 143 4.56 -3.74 -5.03
N VAL A 144 5.81 -4.15 -4.88
CA VAL A 144 6.98 -3.29 -5.06
C VAL A 144 7.47 -3.47 -6.50
N TRP A 145 7.74 -2.39 -7.22
CA TRP A 145 8.25 -2.45 -8.60
C TRP A 145 9.36 -1.43 -8.83
N THR A 146 10.19 -1.66 -9.86
CA THR A 146 11.27 -0.75 -10.26
C THR A 146 11.50 -0.71 -11.78
N ASP A 147 12.04 0.41 -12.25
CA ASP A 147 12.60 0.58 -13.60
C ASP A 147 14.02 0.04 -13.77
N GLY A 148 14.52 -0.69 -12.78
CA GLY A 148 15.84 -1.33 -12.82
C GLY A 148 16.89 -0.53 -12.07
N ILE A 149 16.62 -0.18 -10.82
CA ILE A 149 17.68 0.19 -9.86
C ILE A 149 18.72 -0.94 -9.73
N ALA A 150 19.86 -0.64 -9.11
CA ALA A 150 20.88 -1.65 -8.82
C ALA A 150 20.30 -2.82 -8.00
N LEU A 151 20.76 -4.04 -8.29
CA LEU A 151 20.22 -5.25 -7.64
C LEU A 151 20.37 -5.21 -6.11
N GLU A 152 21.47 -4.64 -5.59
CA GLU A 152 21.69 -4.48 -4.15
C GLU A 152 20.63 -3.56 -3.51
N ASP A 153 20.38 -2.40 -4.10
CA ASP A 153 19.33 -1.47 -3.65
C ASP A 153 17.95 -2.14 -3.77
N TRP A 154 17.69 -2.90 -4.84
CA TRP A 154 16.44 -3.65 -5.02
C TRP A 154 16.22 -4.65 -3.89
N LEU A 155 17.23 -5.45 -3.56
CA LEU A 155 17.14 -6.42 -2.47
C LEU A 155 16.95 -5.73 -1.12
N SER A 156 17.67 -4.64 -0.86
CA SER A 156 17.56 -3.88 0.40
C SER A 156 16.18 -3.27 0.59
N VAL A 157 15.60 -2.68 -0.46
CA VAL A 157 14.23 -2.13 -0.43
C VAL A 157 13.22 -3.22 -0.09
N ASN A 158 13.29 -4.38 -0.76
CA ASN A 158 12.35 -5.47 -0.52
C ASN A 158 12.51 -6.08 0.87
N GLU A 159 13.74 -6.25 1.36
CA GLU A 159 14.00 -6.69 2.74
C GLU A 159 13.39 -5.71 3.75
N ARG A 160 13.53 -4.41 3.53
CA ARG A 160 12.95 -3.39 4.43
C ARG A 160 11.42 -3.44 4.44
N VAL A 161 10.80 -3.64 3.27
CA VAL A 161 9.34 -3.82 3.15
C VAL A 161 8.90 -5.07 3.90
N ASP A 162 9.58 -6.20 3.71
CA ASP A 162 9.31 -7.46 4.42
C ASP A 162 9.42 -7.30 5.94
N GLN A 163 10.47 -6.64 6.43
CA GLN A 163 10.66 -6.36 7.85
C GLN A 163 9.52 -5.52 8.43
N ARG A 164 9.06 -4.51 7.68
CA ARG A 164 7.99 -3.64 8.15
C ARG A 164 6.64 -4.36 8.16
N LEU A 165 6.38 -5.18 7.16
CA LEU A 165 5.16 -5.99 7.08
C LEU A 165 5.14 -7.13 8.10
N SER A 166 6.29 -7.71 8.44
CA SER A 166 6.40 -8.76 9.47
C SER A 166 6.10 -8.28 10.89
N GLY A 167 6.09 -6.96 11.11
CA GLY A 167 5.71 -6.34 12.38
C GLY A 167 4.22 -6.03 12.52
N LEU A 168 3.39 -6.38 11.53
CA LEU A 168 1.94 -6.23 11.51
C LEU A 168 1.23 -7.47 12.10
#